data_AF-A0A4Q7W2X2-F1
#
_entry.id   AF-A0A4Q7W2X2-F1
#
_cell.length_a   1.000
_cell.length_b   1.000
_cell.length_c   1.000
_cell.angle_alpha   90.00
_cell.angle_beta   90.00
_cell.angle_gamma   90.00
#
_symmetry.space_group_name_H-M   'P 1'
#
loop_
_entity.id
_entity.type
_entity.pdbx_description
1 polymer ?
#
loop_
_entity_poly.entity_id
_entity_poly.type
_entity_poly.pdbx_seq_one_letter_code
_entity_poly.pdbx_strand_id
1 'polypeptide(L)'
;MNGYGQADKEFKRGAARVVIGLLLGGAMLAAAAQDKGTVYRCPGNLYTDQITSKEAAARGCRTIEGAPVTVVQPIRKAAPTGPAAAAQEAKVEAEQQRQRDSDRRRILESELKREEDRLAALQKEYNNGQPERLGGEANFQKYLDRTAELKAQVERSQSDVAALKRELAKLPPAN
;
A
#
# COMPACT_ATOMS: atom_id res chain seq x y z
N MET A 1 9.41 32.89 -37.97
CA MET A 1 9.65 33.35 -36.59
C MET A 1 8.62 34.45 -36.31
N ASN A 2 7.48 34.10 -35.73
CA ASN A 2 6.46 35.06 -35.30
C ASN A 2 6.35 34.97 -33.79
N GLY A 3 6.81 36.04 -33.13
CA GLY A 3 6.92 36.19 -31.69
C GLY A 3 5.58 36.57 -31.03
N TYR A 4 5.45 36.09 -29.81
CA TYR A 4 4.31 36.22 -28.90
C TYR A 4 4.04 37.67 -28.47
N GLY A 5 2.76 38.02 -28.39
CA GLY A 5 2.27 39.26 -27.79
C GLY A 5 2.26 39.19 -26.26
N GLN A 6 2.96 40.13 -25.63
CA GLN A 6 2.74 40.57 -24.26
C GLN A 6 1.69 41.68 -24.28
N ALA A 7 0.65 41.55 -23.46
CA ALA A 7 -0.31 42.61 -23.19
C ALA A 7 -0.25 42.93 -21.69
N ASP A 8 0.56 43.92 -21.37
CA ASP A 8 0.55 44.66 -20.12
C ASP A 8 -0.67 45.61 -20.10
N LYS A 9 -1.46 45.55 -19.03
CA LYS A 9 -2.50 46.53 -18.65
C LYS A 9 -2.59 46.50 -17.13
N GLU A 10 -2.65 47.57 -16.36
CA GLU A 10 -2.76 48.99 -16.62
C GLU A 10 -2.39 49.66 -15.29
N PHE A 11 -1.57 50.69 -15.38
CA PHE A 11 -1.11 51.53 -14.30
C PHE A 11 -2.13 52.66 -14.09
N LYS A 12 -2.83 52.69 -12.95
CA LYS A 12 -3.56 53.89 -12.52
C LYS A 12 -3.02 54.45 -11.21
N ARG A 13 -2.51 55.67 -11.38
CA ARG A 13 -1.84 56.57 -10.44
C ARG A 13 -2.80 57.27 -9.48
N GLY A 14 -2.24 57.71 -8.35
CA GLY A 14 -2.59 58.95 -7.65
C GLY A 14 -3.32 58.70 -6.32
N ALA A 15 -3.00 59.35 -5.21
CA ALA A 15 -1.99 60.34 -4.88
C ALA A 15 -1.78 60.29 -3.34
N ALA A 16 -0.58 60.70 -2.90
CA ALA A 16 -0.13 60.67 -1.51
C ALA A 16 -0.72 61.81 -0.66
N ARG A 17 -0.86 61.60 0.68
CA ARG A 17 -0.08 62.26 1.75
C ARG A 17 -0.75 62.23 3.15
N VAL A 18 0.08 61.87 4.16
CA VAL A 18 0.20 62.47 5.52
C VAL A 18 -0.87 62.07 6.57
N VAL A 19 -0.61 61.73 7.84
CA VAL A 19 0.59 61.61 8.69
C VAL A 19 0.30 60.64 9.88
N ILE A 20 1.40 60.05 10.36
CA ILE A 20 1.73 59.29 11.57
C ILE A 20 0.74 59.36 12.77
N GLY A 21 0.40 58.20 13.32
CA GLY A 21 -0.13 57.99 14.67
C GLY A 21 0.33 56.64 15.25
N LEU A 22 1.27 56.72 16.18
CA LEU A 22 1.84 55.65 17.01
C LEU A 22 0.75 54.93 17.85
N LEU A 23 0.86 53.60 18.08
CA LEU A 23 0.73 52.90 19.39
C LEU A 23 0.34 51.40 19.24
N LEU A 24 1.23 50.55 19.75
CA LEU A 24 1.08 49.21 20.37
C LEU A 24 0.12 48.15 19.78
N GLY A 25 0.68 46.95 19.53
CA GLY A 25 -0.08 45.70 19.51
C GLY A 25 0.80 44.50 19.16
N GLY A 26 1.38 43.88 20.18
CA GLY A 26 2.24 42.70 20.04
C GLY A 26 1.52 41.45 19.54
N ALA A 27 2.35 40.55 19.03
CA ALA A 27 2.17 39.12 18.79
C ALA A 27 0.84 38.45 19.18
N MET A 28 0.29 37.65 18.27
CA MET A 28 -0.03 36.24 18.56
C MET A 28 -0.12 35.44 17.27
N LEU A 29 0.91 34.62 17.02
CA LEU A 29 0.77 33.38 16.27
C LEU A 29 -0.26 32.54 17.03
N ALA A 30 -1.45 32.34 16.46
CA ALA A 30 -2.33 31.27 16.90
C ALA A 30 -1.69 29.94 16.45
N ALA A 31 -0.79 29.43 17.27
CA ALA A 31 -0.44 28.02 17.23
C ALA A 31 -1.70 27.25 17.62
N ALA A 32 -2.39 26.67 16.63
CA ALA A 32 -3.33 25.60 16.89
C ALA A 32 -2.53 24.45 17.51
N ALA A 33 -2.52 24.38 18.84
CA ALA A 33 -2.08 23.20 19.55
C ALA A 33 -3.06 22.08 19.19
N GLN A 34 -2.66 21.24 18.24
CA GLN A 34 -3.33 19.95 18.06
C GLN A 34 -3.06 19.15 19.32
N ASP A 35 -4.09 18.97 20.15
CA ASP A 35 -4.08 18.11 21.31
C ASP A 35 -3.77 16.69 20.83
N LYS A 36 -2.56 16.23 21.14
CA LYS A 36 -2.00 14.99 20.60
C LYS A 36 -2.63 13.80 21.35
N GLY A 37 -3.60 13.14 20.72
CA GLY A 37 -3.92 11.73 21.00
C GLY A 37 -4.90 11.44 22.12
N THR A 38 -5.72 12.41 22.56
CA THR A 38 -6.73 12.18 23.60
C THR A 38 -8.01 11.59 22.99
N VAL A 39 -8.29 10.31 23.26
CA VAL A 39 -9.54 9.64 22.82
C VAL A 39 -10.58 9.70 23.93
N TYR A 40 -11.80 10.14 23.62
CA TYR A 40 -12.92 10.22 24.55
C TYR A 40 -13.93 9.10 24.31
N ARG A 41 -14.46 8.52 25.39
CA ARG A 41 -15.61 7.59 25.36
C ARG A 41 -16.87 8.31 25.83
N CYS A 42 -17.78 8.52 24.89
CA CYS A 42 -19.07 9.12 25.11
C CYS A 42 -20.13 8.07 25.53
N PRO A 43 -21.25 8.51 26.12
CA PRO A 43 -22.38 7.62 26.41
C PRO A 43 -22.82 6.85 25.16
N GLY A 44 -23.19 5.58 25.31
CA GLY A 44 -23.57 4.73 24.17
C GLY A 44 -22.41 4.07 23.42
N ASN A 45 -21.23 3.94 24.05
CA ASN A 45 -20.04 3.28 23.48
C ASN A 45 -19.45 3.96 22.23
N LEU A 46 -19.66 5.27 22.07
CA LEU A 46 -19.06 6.05 21.00
C LEU A 46 -17.66 6.53 21.41
N TYR A 47 -16.66 6.33 20.54
CA TYR A 47 -15.28 6.79 20.73
C TYR A 47 -14.97 7.88 19.72
N THR A 48 -14.37 8.98 20.18
CA THR A 48 -14.03 10.14 19.31
C THR A 48 -12.77 10.85 19.81
N ASP A 49 -11.96 11.30 18.87
CA ASP A 49 -10.74 12.09 19.03
C ASP A 49 -10.89 13.51 18.44
N GLN A 50 -12.06 13.83 17.87
CA GLN A 50 -12.30 15.07 17.13
C GLN A 50 -12.91 16.19 17.98
N ILE A 51 -13.14 15.96 19.28
CA ILE A 51 -13.79 16.93 20.17
C ILE A 51 -12.81 17.47 21.20
N THR A 52 -13.01 18.73 21.60
CA THR A 52 -12.20 19.35 22.64
C THR A 52 -12.59 18.85 24.03
N SER A 53 -11.69 18.96 25.01
CA SER A 53 -11.94 18.57 26.40
C SER A 53 -13.19 19.23 27.03
N LYS A 54 -13.46 20.49 26.67
CA LYS A 54 -14.66 21.22 27.10
C LYS A 54 -15.94 20.65 26.50
N GLU A 55 -15.89 20.27 25.23
CA GLU A 55 -17.03 19.70 24.52
C GLU A 55 -17.30 18.24 24.94
N ALA A 56 -16.24 17.48 25.23
CA ALA A 56 -16.33 16.17 25.85
C ALA A 56 -17.03 16.23 27.21
N ALA A 57 -16.66 17.19 28.08
CA ALA A 57 -17.30 17.39 29.36
C ALA A 57 -18.79 17.75 29.22
N ALA A 58 -19.14 18.64 28.27
CA ALA A 58 -20.52 19.02 28.00
C ALA A 58 -21.38 17.86 27.48
N ARG A 59 -20.78 16.91 26.74
CA ARG A 59 -21.45 15.73 26.19
C ARG A 59 -21.38 14.49 27.11
N GLY A 60 -20.86 14.65 28.33
CA GLY A 60 -20.72 13.55 29.31
C GLY A 60 -19.72 12.47 28.89
N CYS A 61 -18.80 12.79 27.98
CA CYS A 61 -17.75 11.89 27.53
C CYS A 61 -16.60 11.84 28.55
N ARG A 62 -16.07 10.65 28.81
CA ARG A 62 -14.90 10.46 29.68
C ARG A 62 -13.65 10.29 28.84
N THR A 63 -12.58 10.96 29.24
CA THR A 63 -11.25 10.76 28.66
C THR A 63 -10.80 9.33 28.92
N ILE A 64 -10.42 8.60 27.88
CA ILE A 64 -9.72 7.33 28.02
C ILE A 64 -8.31 7.57 27.53
N GLU A 65 -7.37 7.60 28.48
CA GLU A 65 -5.96 7.46 28.15
C GLU A 65 -5.75 6.01 27.69
N GLY A 66 -6.00 5.77 26.40
CA GLY A 66 -5.57 4.55 25.74
C GLY A 66 -4.05 4.47 25.85
N ALA A 67 -3.54 3.31 26.27
CA ALA A 67 -2.11 3.00 26.32
C ALA A 67 -1.37 3.66 25.14
N PRO A 68 -0.18 4.23 25.36
CA PRO A 68 0.46 5.12 24.39
C PRO A 68 0.46 4.46 23.03
N VAL A 69 -0.24 5.08 22.06
CA VAL A 69 -0.10 4.73 20.65
C VAL A 69 1.38 4.91 20.36
N THR A 70 2.10 3.80 20.32
CA THR A 70 3.50 3.78 19.94
C THR A 70 3.52 4.02 18.45
N VAL A 71 3.49 5.30 18.07
CA VAL A 71 4.01 5.70 16.77
C VAL A 71 5.48 5.28 16.81
N VAL A 72 5.80 4.16 16.17
CA VAL A 72 7.17 3.72 15.95
C VAL A 72 7.79 4.77 15.05
N GLN A 73 8.39 5.80 15.67
CA GLN A 73 9.33 6.66 14.99
C GLN A 73 10.42 5.75 14.39
N PRO A 74 10.89 5.99 13.16
CA PRO A 74 12.03 5.25 12.64
C PRO A 74 13.16 5.41 13.64
N ILE A 75 13.56 4.30 14.25
CA ILE A 75 14.54 4.25 15.31
C ILE A 75 15.82 4.87 14.73
N ARG A 76 16.21 6.06 15.20
CA ARG A 76 17.57 6.53 14.96
C ARG A 76 18.46 5.54 15.67
N LYS A 77 19.25 4.77 14.91
CA LYS A 77 20.17 3.75 15.41
C LYS A 77 20.92 4.31 16.63
N ALA A 78 20.56 3.87 17.82
CA ALA A 78 21.38 4.08 19.01
C ALA A 78 22.67 3.29 18.80
N ALA A 79 23.80 3.91 19.12
CA ALA A 79 25.10 3.26 19.01
C ALA A 79 25.11 1.97 19.87
N PRO A 80 25.60 0.84 19.34
CA PRO A 80 25.48 -0.45 20.01
C PRO A 80 26.25 -0.44 21.33
N THR A 81 25.54 -0.71 22.43
CA THR A 81 26.15 -1.11 23.70
C THR A 81 26.69 -2.54 23.57
N GLY A 82 27.99 -2.67 23.32
CA GLY A 82 28.73 -3.93 23.39
C GLY A 82 28.75 -4.75 22.08
N PRO A 83 29.94 -5.10 21.54
CA PRO A 83 30.05 -5.74 20.22
C PRO A 83 29.59 -7.21 20.15
N ALA A 84 29.45 -7.91 21.29
CA ALA A 84 29.19 -9.36 21.29
C ALA A 84 27.70 -9.73 21.18
N ALA A 85 26.82 -9.06 21.93
CA ALA A 85 25.38 -9.38 21.96
C ALA A 85 24.68 -8.98 20.65
N ALA A 86 24.98 -7.77 20.14
CA ALA A 86 24.42 -7.29 18.88
C ALA A 86 24.83 -8.14 17.66
N ALA A 87 26.03 -8.73 17.68
CA ALA A 87 26.49 -9.63 16.62
C ALA A 87 25.77 -10.98 16.64
N GLN A 88 25.44 -11.50 17.83
CA GLN A 88 24.67 -12.74 17.97
C GLN A 88 23.21 -12.55 17.54
N GLU A 89 22.57 -11.46 17.96
CA GLU A 89 21.20 -11.13 17.54
C GLU A 89 21.09 -10.95 16.02
N ALA A 90 22.01 -10.20 15.40
CA ALA A 90 22.04 -10.01 13.95
C ALA A 90 22.25 -11.32 13.18
N LYS A 91 23.08 -12.24 13.71
CA LYS A 91 23.30 -13.56 13.10
C LYS A 91 22.04 -14.43 13.18
N VAL A 92 21.38 -14.43 14.34
CA VAL A 92 20.12 -15.16 14.55
C VAL A 92 19.01 -14.61 13.66
N GLU A 93 18.89 -13.30 13.51
CA GLU A 93 17.93 -12.67 12.60
C GLU A 93 18.21 -13.02 11.13
N ALA A 94 19.48 -13.02 10.71
CA ALA A 94 19.88 -13.44 9.36
C ALA A 94 19.56 -14.93 9.09
N GLU A 95 19.74 -15.81 10.07
CA GLU A 95 19.39 -17.22 9.96
C GLU A 95 17.86 -17.42 9.84
N GLN A 96 17.08 -16.74 10.69
CA GLN A 96 15.62 -16.76 10.59
C GLN A 96 15.12 -16.19 9.25
N GLN A 97 15.76 -15.14 8.73
CA GLN A 97 15.40 -14.57 7.43
C GLN A 97 15.65 -15.59 6.30
N ARG A 98 16.79 -16.28 6.31
CA ARG A 98 17.09 -17.34 5.35
C ARG A 98 16.08 -18.50 5.41
N GLN A 99 15.67 -18.90 6.62
CA GLN A 99 14.64 -19.92 6.80
C GLN A 99 13.32 -19.49 6.15
N ARG A 100 12.84 -18.26 6.42
CA ARG A 100 11.63 -17.71 5.80
C ARG A 100 11.73 -17.62 4.29
N ASP A 101 12.86 -17.18 3.75
CA ASP A 101 13.07 -17.10 2.31
C ASP A 101 13.08 -18.50 1.67
N SER A 102 13.65 -19.50 2.36
CA SER A 102 13.64 -20.90 1.91
C SER A 102 12.23 -21.50 1.91
N ASP A 103 11.42 -21.19 2.92
CA ASP A 103 10.04 -21.66 3.00
C ASP A 103 9.17 -20.98 1.94
N ARG A 104 9.33 -19.67 1.76
CA ARG A 104 8.65 -18.91 0.69
C ARG A 104 9.00 -19.48 -0.69
N ARG A 105 10.28 -19.79 -0.94
CA ARG A 105 10.72 -20.45 -2.17
C ARG A 105 10.02 -21.80 -2.36
N ARG A 106 10.05 -22.67 -1.35
CA ARG A 106 9.42 -24.01 -1.42
C ARG A 106 7.93 -23.92 -1.73
N ILE A 107 7.22 -22.98 -1.11
CA ILE A 107 5.79 -22.78 -1.35
C ILE A 107 5.55 -22.35 -2.80
N LEU A 108 6.26 -21.31 -3.28
CA LEU A 108 6.12 -20.82 -4.65
C LEU A 108 6.53 -21.87 -5.69
N GLU A 109 7.55 -22.68 -5.45
CA GLU A 109 7.94 -23.79 -6.32
C GLU A 109 6.85 -24.87 -6.38
N SER A 110 6.21 -25.19 -5.25
CA SER A 110 5.10 -26.14 -5.21
C SER A 110 3.87 -25.63 -5.96
N GLU A 111 3.57 -24.33 -5.85
CA GLU A 111 2.49 -23.67 -6.58
C GLU A 111 2.81 -23.61 -8.07
N LEU A 112 4.05 -23.25 -8.42
CA LEU A 112 4.52 -23.23 -9.80
C LEU A 112 4.34 -24.60 -10.45
N LYS A 113 4.74 -25.67 -9.77
CA LYS A 113 4.60 -27.03 -10.28
C LYS A 113 3.12 -27.37 -10.56
N ARG A 114 2.22 -27.04 -9.63
CA ARG A 114 0.77 -27.29 -9.79
C ARG A 114 0.20 -26.51 -10.98
N GLU A 115 0.59 -25.25 -11.14
CA GLU A 115 0.13 -24.43 -12.28
C GLU A 115 0.74 -24.88 -13.61
N GLU A 116 2.00 -25.34 -13.64
CA GLU A 116 2.61 -25.93 -14.83
C GLU A 116 1.90 -27.24 -15.23
N ASP A 117 1.58 -28.10 -14.27
CA ASP A 117 0.82 -29.34 -14.51
C ASP A 117 -0.58 -29.03 -15.04
N ARG A 118 -1.25 -28.01 -14.48
CA ARG A 118 -2.56 -27.52 -14.96
C ARG A 118 -2.46 -26.96 -16.37
N LEU A 119 -1.45 -26.14 -16.66
CA LEU A 119 -1.21 -25.59 -17.98
C LEU A 119 -1.00 -26.71 -19.01
N ALA A 120 -0.20 -27.72 -18.67
CA ALA A 120 0.05 -28.87 -19.55
C ALA A 120 -1.25 -29.64 -19.83
N ALA A 121 -2.11 -29.84 -18.83
CA ALA A 121 -3.42 -30.46 -19.01
C ALA A 121 -4.33 -29.64 -19.93
N LEU A 122 -4.43 -28.33 -19.71
CA LEU A 122 -5.22 -27.42 -20.54
C LEU A 122 -4.71 -27.36 -21.98
N GLN A 123 -3.38 -27.34 -22.19
CA GLN A 123 -2.79 -27.36 -23.52
C GLN A 123 -3.09 -28.67 -24.26
N LYS A 124 -3.06 -29.80 -23.55
CA LYS A 124 -3.43 -31.10 -24.11
C LYS A 124 -4.89 -31.14 -24.51
N GLU A 125 -5.80 -30.60 -23.68
CA GLU A 125 -7.22 -30.52 -24.01
C GLU A 125 -7.49 -29.56 -25.17
N TYR A 126 -6.84 -28.40 -25.16
CA TYR A 126 -6.95 -27.40 -26.22
C TYR A 126 -6.45 -27.92 -27.57
N ASN A 127 -5.47 -28.84 -27.57
CA ASN A 127 -4.96 -29.57 -28.73
C ASN A 127 -4.72 -28.64 -29.94
N ASN A 128 -3.92 -27.60 -29.76
CA ASN A 128 -3.61 -26.59 -30.79
C ASN A 128 -4.86 -25.92 -31.42
N GLY A 129 -5.90 -25.69 -30.63
CA GLY A 129 -7.15 -25.09 -31.09
C GLY A 129 -8.13 -26.07 -31.73
N GLN A 130 -7.84 -27.36 -31.64
CA GLN A 130 -8.68 -28.43 -32.15
C GLN A 130 -9.00 -29.42 -31.02
N PRO A 131 -9.68 -28.98 -29.94
CA PRO A 131 -10.07 -29.89 -28.87
C PRO A 131 -10.95 -31.01 -29.42
N GLU A 132 -10.90 -32.18 -28.78
CA GLU A 132 -11.75 -33.31 -29.17
C GLU A 132 -13.22 -32.92 -29.07
N ARG A 133 -14.02 -33.27 -30.08
CA ARG A 133 -15.46 -33.01 -30.07
C ARG A 133 -16.14 -33.95 -29.09
N LEU A 134 -16.89 -33.39 -28.15
CA LEU A 134 -17.65 -34.19 -27.20
C LEU A 134 -18.94 -34.69 -27.86
N GLY A 135 -19.37 -35.92 -27.56
CA GLY A 135 -20.57 -36.52 -28.17
C GLY A 135 -21.87 -35.73 -27.94
N GLY A 136 -21.92 -34.85 -26.93
CA GLY A 136 -23.04 -33.94 -26.66
C GLY A 136 -23.02 -32.62 -27.46
N GLU A 137 -21.98 -32.35 -28.24
CA GLU A 137 -21.80 -31.13 -29.03
C GLU A 137 -22.38 -31.27 -30.44
N ALA A 138 -23.69 -31.49 -30.51
CA ALA A 138 -24.42 -31.52 -31.78
C ALA A 138 -24.40 -30.15 -32.50
N ASN A 139 -24.31 -29.06 -31.74
CA ASN A 139 -24.25 -27.70 -32.27
C ASN A 139 -22.79 -27.23 -32.39
N PHE A 140 -22.39 -26.78 -33.59
CA PHE A 140 -21.04 -26.30 -33.87
C PHE A 140 -20.66 -25.04 -33.08
N GLN A 141 -21.61 -24.15 -32.77
CA GLN A 141 -21.34 -22.96 -31.96
C GLN A 141 -20.86 -23.32 -30.55
N LYS A 142 -21.44 -24.36 -29.92
CA LYS A 142 -20.99 -24.82 -28.60
C LYS A 142 -19.53 -25.26 -28.60
N TYR A 143 -19.11 -25.92 -29.68
CA TYR A 143 -17.72 -26.32 -29.88
C TYR A 143 -16.79 -25.10 -29.99
N LEU A 144 -17.19 -24.09 -30.78
CA LEU A 144 -16.44 -22.84 -30.92
C LEU A 144 -16.31 -22.10 -29.58
N ASP A 145 -17.41 -21.98 -28.84
CA ASP A 145 -17.44 -21.29 -27.55
C ASP A 145 -16.55 -22.00 -26.53
N ARG A 146 -16.60 -23.34 -26.45
CA ARG A 146 -15.70 -24.12 -25.58
C ARG A 146 -14.24 -23.98 -26.00
N THR A 147 -13.96 -24.00 -27.30
CA THR A 147 -12.59 -23.82 -27.82
C THR A 147 -12.04 -22.44 -27.44
N ALA A 148 -12.88 -21.40 -27.52
CA ALA A 148 -12.53 -20.05 -27.08
C ALA A 148 -12.30 -19.98 -25.57
N GLU A 149 -13.15 -20.62 -24.76
CA GLU A 149 -12.97 -20.68 -23.31
C GLU A 149 -11.71 -21.45 -22.91
N LEU A 150 -11.42 -22.59 -23.55
CA LEU A 150 -10.18 -23.34 -23.34
C LEU A 150 -8.95 -22.49 -23.65
N LYS A 151 -8.98 -21.75 -24.76
CA LYS A 151 -7.91 -20.80 -25.11
C LYS A 151 -7.73 -19.74 -24.01
N ALA A 152 -8.82 -19.14 -23.55
CA ALA A 152 -8.77 -18.13 -22.48
C ALA A 152 -8.27 -18.70 -21.15
N GLN A 153 -8.55 -19.98 -20.84
CA GLN A 153 -8.00 -20.66 -19.67
C GLN A 153 -6.49 -20.91 -19.82
N VAL A 154 -6.03 -21.34 -20.99
CA VAL A 154 -4.59 -21.50 -21.29
C VAL A 154 -3.86 -20.18 -21.12
N GLU A 155 -4.37 -19.08 -21.68
CA GLU A 155 -3.75 -17.75 -21.59
C GLU A 155 -3.65 -17.26 -20.14
N ARG A 156 -4.71 -17.44 -19.33
CA ARG A 156 -4.69 -17.12 -17.90
C ARG A 156 -3.63 -17.93 -17.16
N SER A 157 -3.62 -19.25 -17.33
CA SER A 157 -2.65 -20.14 -16.67
C SER A 157 -1.20 -19.83 -17.09
N GLN A 158 -0.96 -19.46 -18.36
CA GLN A 158 0.36 -18.99 -18.81
C GLN A 158 0.80 -17.71 -18.09
N SER A 159 -0.12 -16.76 -17.88
CA SER A 159 0.14 -15.55 -17.12
C SER A 159 0.47 -15.86 -15.65
N ASP A 160 -0.26 -16.80 -15.04
CA ASP A 160 -0.05 -17.22 -13.64
C ASP A 160 1.33 -17.88 -13.47
N VAL A 161 1.70 -18.81 -14.36
CA VAL A 161 3.03 -19.42 -14.41
C VAL A 161 4.12 -18.34 -14.55
N ALA A 162 3.92 -17.37 -15.45
CA ALA A 162 4.88 -16.27 -15.62
C ALA A 162 4.98 -15.38 -14.38
N ALA A 163 3.87 -15.14 -13.67
CA ALA A 163 3.86 -14.38 -12.43
C ALA A 163 4.62 -15.11 -11.30
N LEU A 164 4.37 -16.40 -11.11
CA LEU A 164 5.08 -17.22 -10.12
C LEU A 164 6.58 -17.29 -10.40
N LYS A 165 6.98 -17.44 -11.68
CA LYS A 165 8.41 -17.39 -12.08
C LYS A 165 9.05 -16.05 -11.75
N ARG A 166 8.35 -14.92 -11.94
CA ARG A 166 8.85 -13.60 -11.55
C ARG A 166 8.98 -13.46 -10.03
N GLU A 167 8.04 -13.99 -9.25
CA GLU A 167 8.14 -13.97 -7.78
C GLU A 167 9.31 -14.81 -7.28
N LEU A 168 9.54 -15.99 -7.87
CA LEU A 168 10.71 -16.81 -7.56
C LEU A 168 12.03 -16.11 -7.90
N ALA A 169 12.08 -15.39 -9.03
CA ALA A 169 13.25 -14.63 -9.44
C ALA A 169 13.58 -13.43 -8.52
N LYS A 170 12.61 -12.96 -7.72
CA LYS A 170 12.83 -11.91 -6.71
C LYS A 170 13.49 -12.45 -5.44
N LEU A 171 13.45 -13.77 -5.20
CA LEU A 171 14.05 -14.37 -4.01
C LEU A 171 15.58 -14.50 -4.17
N PRO A 172 16.35 -14.29 -3.10
CA PRO A 172 17.80 -14.43 -3.15
C PRO A 172 18.20 -15.84 -3.56
N PRO A 173 19.23 -16.04 -4.42
CA PRO A 173 19.61 -17.36 -4.92
C PRO A 173 19.80 -18.37 -3.79
N ALA A 174 19.45 -19.64 -4.05
CA ALA A 174 19.74 -20.72 -3.10
C ALA A 174 21.27 -20.85 -3.00
N ASN A 175 21.83 -20.45 -1.85
CA ASN A 175 23.23 -20.64 -1.51
C ASN A 175 23.46 -22.03 -0.93
#